data_AF-A0A4Y2X0B3-F1
#
_entry.id   AF-A0A4Y2X0B3-F1
#
_cell.length_a   1.000
_cell.length_b   1.000
_cell.length_c   1.000
_cell.angle_alpha   90.00
_cell.angle_beta   90.00
_cell.angle_gamma   90.00
#
_symmetry.space_group_name_H-M   'P 1'
#
loop_
_entity.id
_entity.type
_entity.pdbx_description
1 polymer ?
#
loop_
_entity_poly.entity_id
_entity_poly.type
_entity_poly.pdbx_seq_one_letter_code
_entity_poly.pdbx_strand_id
1 'polypeptide(L)'
;MTNRLMYYLEADNILYEAHFVFRKGRGTMSPLTRVKNFVEGAKEENKISCMVSFDIQNAFNSIKWADIKKQLVAYKVPRKLARLLDSFLRDRSVVLSDGST
;
A
#
# COMPACT_ATOMS: atom_id res chain seq x y z
N MET A 1 -6.82 -5.94 -13.93
CA MET A 1 -5.41 -6.03 -13.48
C MET A 1 -5.31 -6.13 -11.96
N THR A 2 -5.84 -5.14 -11.22
CA THR A 2 -5.77 -5.04 -9.75
C THR A 2 -6.21 -6.29 -9.00
N ASN A 3 -7.38 -6.87 -9.32
CA ASN A 3 -7.86 -8.08 -8.65
C ASN A 3 -6.92 -9.28 -8.78
N ARG A 4 -6.23 -9.43 -9.92
CA ARG A 4 -5.29 -10.53 -10.15
C ARG A 4 -3.99 -10.34 -9.38
N LEU A 5 -3.51 -9.09 -9.27
CA LEU A 5 -2.37 -8.76 -8.44
C LEU A 5 -2.69 -8.94 -6.97
N MET A 6 -3.83 -8.42 -6.51
CA MET A 6 -4.27 -8.59 -5.12
C MET A 6 -4.46 -10.06 -4.75
N TYR A 7 -5.09 -10.86 -5.62
CA TYR A 7 -5.21 -12.30 -5.40
C TYR A 7 -3.84 -12.96 -5.20
N TYR A 8 -2.87 -12.66 -6.06
CA TYR A 8 -1.50 -13.19 -5.94
C TYR A 8 -0.85 -12.77 -4.61
N LEU A 9 -0.89 -11.47 -4.29
CA LEU A 9 -0.27 -10.93 -3.09
C LEU A 9 -0.88 -11.48 -1.78
N GLU A 10 -2.19 -11.76 -1.77
CA GLU A 10 -2.90 -12.35 -0.63
C GLU A 10 -2.65 -13.87 -0.53
N ALA A 11 -2.77 -14.60 -1.65
CA ALA A 11 -2.61 -16.05 -1.68
C ALA A 11 -1.21 -16.50 -1.26
N ASP A 12 -0.18 -15.72 -1.63
CA ASP A 12 1.21 -15.97 -1.26
C ASP A 12 1.63 -15.29 0.06
N ASN A 13 0.69 -14.70 0.81
CA ASN A 13 0.94 -13.99 2.07
C ASN A 13 2.05 -12.92 1.98
N ILE A 14 2.15 -12.23 0.84
CA ILE A 14 3.14 -11.18 0.60
C ILE A 14 2.79 -9.90 1.38
N LEU A 15 1.49 -9.60 1.52
CA LEU A 15 1.04 -8.43 2.26
C LEU A 15 1.08 -8.68 3.77
N TYR A 16 1.78 -7.80 4.48
CA TYR A 16 1.81 -7.82 5.94
C TYR A 16 0.41 -7.69 6.54
N GLU A 17 0.18 -8.37 7.66
CA GLU A 17 -1.13 -8.41 8.32
C GLU A 17 -1.61 -7.02 8.75
N ALA A 18 -0.71 -6.13 9.20
CA ALA A 18 -1.09 -4.77 9.59
C ALA A 18 -1.27 -3.81 8.41
N HIS A 19 -1.20 -4.28 7.15
CA HIS A 19 -1.62 -3.49 6.01
C HIS A 19 -3.14 -3.54 5.91
N PHE A 20 -3.83 -2.42 6.12
CA PHE A 20 -5.30 -2.35 6.14
C PHE A 20 -5.91 -1.63 4.95
N VAL A 21 -5.17 -0.72 4.32
CA VAL A 21 -5.66 0.10 3.20
C VAL A 21 -5.57 -0.71 1.90
N PHE A 22 -6.48 -0.44 0.95
CA PHE A 22 -6.53 -1.08 -0.37
C PHE A 22 -6.68 -2.62 -0.35
N ARG A 23 -7.15 -3.20 0.76
CA ARG A 23 -7.42 -4.64 0.89
C ARG A 23 -8.91 -4.89 1.09
N LYS A 24 -9.46 -5.85 0.35
CA LYS A 24 -10.88 -6.18 0.42
C LYS A 24 -11.24 -6.65 1.84
N GLY A 25 -12.30 -6.08 2.40
CA GLY A 25 -12.77 -6.44 3.75
C GLY A 25 -11.92 -5.86 4.89
N ARG A 26 -10.89 -5.06 4.59
CA ARG A 26 -10.12 -4.30 5.57
C ARG A 26 -10.37 -2.82 5.33
N GLY A 27 -10.62 -2.08 6.41
CA GLY A 27 -10.93 -0.66 6.36
C GLY A 27 -10.27 0.08 7.51
N THR A 28 -10.54 1.37 7.62
CA THR A 28 -9.95 2.27 8.64
C THR A 28 -10.30 1.87 10.06
N MET A 29 -11.43 1.19 10.28
CA MET A 29 -11.84 0.73 11.61
C MET A 29 -10.87 -0.30 12.20
N SER A 30 -10.30 -1.20 11.41
CA SER A 30 -9.41 -2.25 11.92
C SER A 30 -8.12 -1.70 12.56
N PRO A 31 -7.35 -0.80 11.92
CA PRO A 31 -6.20 -0.17 12.58
C PRO A 31 -6.60 0.69 13.78
N LEU A 32 -7.72 1.43 13.72
CA LEU A 32 -8.18 2.23 14.85
C LEU A 32 -8.53 1.37 16.06
N THR A 33 -9.26 0.27 15.88
CA THR A 33 -9.54 -0.69 16.95
C THR A 33 -8.26 -1.29 17.50
N ARG A 34 -7.27 -1.61 16.65
CA ARG A 34 -5.98 -2.14 17.10
C ARG A 34 -5.21 -1.15 17.98
N VAL A 35 -5.17 0.13 17.59
CA VAL A 35 -4.53 1.19 18.39
C VAL A 35 -5.29 1.41 19.70
N LYS A 36 -6.62 1.44 19.65
CA LYS A 36 -7.47 1.57 20.84
C LYS A 36 -7.16 0.45 21.84
N ASN A 37 -7.20 -0.81 21.41
CA ASN A 37 -6.94 -1.96 22.27
C ASN A 37 -5.53 -1.93 22.87
N PHE A 38 -4.52 -1.47 22.10
CA PHE A 38 -3.16 -1.29 22.61
C PHE A 38 -3.09 -0.28 23.75
N VAL A 39 -3.75 0.89 23.58
CA VAL A 39 -3.79 1.94 24.60
C VAL A 39 -4.58 1.50 25.83
N GLU A 40 -5.71 0.81 25.64
CA GLU A 40 -6.54 0.28 26.74
C GLU A 40 -5.76 -0.76 27.57
N GLY A 41 -5.12 -1.73 26.92
CA GLY A 41 -4.31 -2.74 27.63
C GLY A 41 -3.12 -2.13 28.38
N ALA A 42 -2.42 -1.17 27.79
CA ALA A 42 -1.35 -0.47 28.49
C ALA A 42 -1.86 0.30 29.72
N LYS A 43 -3.05 0.92 29.62
CA LYS A 43 -3.68 1.62 30.74
C LYS A 43 -4.05 0.67 31.88
N GLU A 44 -4.62 -0.50 31.57
CA GLU A 44 -4.96 -1.53 32.56
C GLU A 44 -3.71 -2.02 33.33
N GLU A 45 -2.57 -2.07 32.65
CA GLU A 45 -1.28 -2.45 33.24
C GLU A 45 -0.51 -1.28 33.89
N ASN A 46 -1.12 -0.09 34.01
CA ASN A 46 -0.47 1.14 34.51
C ASN A 46 0.81 1.52 33.74
N LYS A 47 0.85 1.24 32.44
CA LYS A 47 1.97 1.57 31.53
C LYS A 47 1.70 2.86 30.74
N ILE A 48 2.78 3.46 30.24
CA ILE A 48 2.72 4.60 29.32
C ILE A 48 2.64 4.08 27.88
N SER A 49 1.72 4.62 27.09
CA SER A 49 1.64 4.37 25.64
C SER A 49 2.38 5.45 24.86
N CYS A 50 3.13 5.06 23.82
CA CYS A 50 3.75 5.97 22.87
C CYS A 50 3.44 5.50 21.45
N MET A 51 3.19 6.45 20.54
CA MET A 51 2.97 6.18 19.12
C MET A 51 3.94 7.01 18.29
N VAL A 52 4.56 6.37 17.30
CA VAL A 52 5.33 7.04 16.26
C VAL A 52 4.55 6.92 14.95
N SER A 53 4.20 8.05 14.34
CA SER A 53 3.52 8.12 13.06
C SER A 53 4.44 8.71 11.99
N PHE A 54 4.29 8.21 10.77
CA PHE A 54 5.01 8.69 9.59
C PHE A 54 4.01 8.93 8.46
N ASP A 55 4.19 10.03 7.75
CA ASP A 55 3.48 10.32 6.52
C ASP A 55 4.49 10.56 5.40
N ILE A 56 4.27 9.93 4.24
CA ILE A 56 5.17 10.06 3.09
C ILE A 56 4.63 11.18 2.21
N GLN A 57 5.31 12.33 2.26
CA GLN A 57 4.97 13.45 1.40
C GLN A 57 5.00 13.03 -0.08
N ASN A 58 3.91 13.32 -0.79
CA ASN A 58 3.81 13.14 -2.24
C ASN A 58 4.10 11.70 -2.73
N ALA A 59 3.80 10.68 -1.92
CA ALA A 59 4.21 9.29 -2.14
C ALA A 59 4.02 8.79 -3.59
N PHE A 60 2.86 9.02 -4.20
CA PHE A 60 2.58 8.53 -5.56
C PHE A 60 3.48 9.15 -6.64
N ASN A 61 3.84 10.43 -6.50
CA ASN A 61 4.70 11.11 -7.45
C ASN A 61 6.19 10.90 -7.15
N SER A 62 6.53 10.56 -5.91
CA SER A 62 7.92 10.37 -5.46
C SER A 62 8.44 8.95 -5.67
N ILE A 63 7.57 7.95 -5.88
CA ILE A 63 7.99 6.57 -6.12
C ILE A 63 8.66 6.43 -7.49
N LYS A 64 9.84 5.82 -7.52
CA LYS A 64 10.54 5.50 -8.77
C LYS A 64 9.98 4.22 -9.39
N TRP A 65 9.64 4.25 -10.68
CA TRP A 65 9.14 3.07 -11.40
C TRP A 65 10.12 1.90 -11.42
N ALA A 66 11.43 2.19 -11.44
CA ALA A 66 12.47 1.16 -11.36
C ALA A 66 12.38 0.37 -10.04
N ASP A 67 12.07 1.03 -8.92
CA ASP A 67 11.94 0.39 -7.62
C ASP A 67 10.68 -0.49 -7.58
N ILE A 68 9.55 -0.04 -8.13
CA ILE A 68 8.36 -0.89 -8.28
C ILE A 68 8.69 -2.14 -9.10
N LYS A 69 9.37 -1.99 -10.25
CA LYS A 69 9.75 -3.14 -11.09
C LYS A 69 10.67 -4.11 -10.35
N LYS A 70 11.64 -3.60 -9.58
CA LYS A 70 12.51 -4.42 -8.73
C LYS A 70 11.71 -5.20 -7.68
N GLN A 71 10.72 -4.57 -7.04
CA GLN A 71 9.85 -5.24 -6.07
C GLN A 71 9.00 -6.33 -6.73
N LEU A 72 8.46 -6.11 -7.94
CA LEU A 72 7.70 -7.15 -8.66
C LEU A 72 8.54 -8.42 -8.90
N VAL A 73 9.84 -8.26 -9.18
CA VAL A 73 10.77 -9.38 -9.33
C VAL A 73 11.07 -10.03 -7.98
N ALA A 74 11.35 -9.24 -6.95
CA ALA A 74 11.65 -9.73 -5.60
C ALA A 74 10.50 -10.56 -5.01
N TYR A 75 9.26 -10.09 -5.19
CA TYR A 75 8.05 -10.79 -4.77
C TYR A 75 7.60 -11.88 -5.75
N LYS A 76 8.40 -12.22 -6.77
CA LYS A 76 8.13 -13.28 -7.74
C LYS A 76 6.77 -13.15 -8.46
N VAL A 77 6.29 -11.92 -8.64
CA VAL A 77 5.01 -11.64 -9.31
C VAL A 77 4.99 -12.28 -10.70
N PRO A 78 3.89 -12.99 -11.08
CA PRO A 78 3.83 -13.71 -12.34
C PRO A 78 4.19 -12.84 -13.53
N ARG A 79 5.06 -13.33 -14.41
CA ARG A 79 5.65 -12.56 -15.54
C ARG A 79 4.60 -11.83 -16.38
N LYS A 80 3.41 -12.43 -16.58
CA LYS A 80 2.30 -11.81 -17.32
C LYS A 80 1.73 -10.58 -16.60
N LEU A 81 1.63 -10.60 -15.26
CA LEU A 81 1.21 -9.45 -14.47
C LEU A 81 2.30 -8.38 -14.42
N ALA A 82 3.56 -8.78 -14.22
CA ALA A 82 4.69 -7.86 -14.20
C ALA A 82 4.82 -7.09 -15.52
N ARG A 83 4.68 -7.77 -16.67
CA ARG A 83 4.67 -7.12 -18.01
C ARG A 83 3.50 -6.14 -18.17
N LEU A 84 2.31 -6.47 -17.66
CA LEU A 84 1.16 -5.58 -17.74
C LEU A 84 1.37 -4.31 -16.92
N LEU A 85 1.93 -4.44 -15.71
CA LEU A 85 2.30 -3.30 -14.86
C LEU A 85 3.41 -2.47 -15.50
N ASP A 86 4.44 -3.11 -16.08
CA ASP A 86 5.50 -2.42 -16.80
C ASP A 86 4.96 -1.60 -17.97
N SER A 87 4.04 -2.16 -18.76
CA SER A 87 3.35 -1.44 -19.83
C SER A 87 2.51 -0.28 -19.31
N PHE A 88 1.82 -0.44 -18.17
CA PHE A 88 0.98 0.61 -17.58
C PHE A 88 1.79 1.80 -17.04
N LEU A 89 3.02 1.54 -16.55
CA LEU A 89 3.92 2.54 -15.98
C LEU A 89 4.83 3.21 -17.00
N ARG A 90 4.82 2.74 -18.25
CA ARG A 90 5.68 3.25 -19.33
C ARG A 90 5.03 4.46 -20.02
N ASP A 91 5.84 5.46 -20.35
CA ASP A 91 5.48 6.62 -21.20
C ASP A 91 4.20 7.36 -20.79
N ARG A 92 3.92 7.40 -19.48
CA ARG A 92 2.78 8.12 -18.92
C ARG A 92 3.06 9.61 -18.92
N SER A 93 2.38 10.35 -19.78
CA SER A 93 2.26 11.81 -19.70
C SER A 93 0.84 12.20 -19.27
N VAL A 94 0.73 13.31 -18.56
CA VAL A 94 -0.55 13.98 -18.31
C VAL A 94 -0.46 15.31 -19.04
N VAL A 95 -1.31 15.50 -20.05
CA VAL A 95 -1.44 16.78 -20.73
C VAL A 95 -2.53 17.55 -20.00
N LEU A 96 -2.16 18.66 -19.35
CA LEU A 96 -3.11 19.61 -18.80
C LEU A 96 -3.39 20.64 -19.90
N SER A 97 -4.61 20.64 -20.44
CA SER A 97 -5.10 21.79 -21.20
C SER A 97 -5.41 22.90 -20.20
N ASP A 98 -4.73 24.03 -20.34
CA ASP A 98 -5.06 25.26 -19.64
C ASP A 98 -6.51 25.64 -19.96
N GLY A 99 -7.33 25.75 -18.91
CA GLY A 99 -8.75 26.06 -19.00
C GLY A 99 -9.03 27.51 -19.40
N SER A 100 -8.37 27.98 -20.45
CA SER A 100 -8.60 29.26 -21.09
C SER A 100 -9.97 29.20 -21.78
N THR A 101 -11.02 29.56 -21.04
CA THR A 101 -12.36 29.89 -21.56
C THR A 101 -12.60 31.37 -21.34
#